data_AF-A0A7S4E001-F1
#
_entry.id   AF-A0A7S4E001-F1
#
_cell.length_a   1.000
_cell.length_b   1.000
_cell.length_c   1.000
_cell.angle_alpha   90.00
_cell.angle_beta   90.00
_cell.angle_gamma   90.00
#
_symmetry.space_group_name_H-M   'P 1'
#
loop_
_entity.id
_entity.type
_entity.pdbx_description
1 polymer ?
#
loop_
_entity_poly.entity_id
_entity_poly.type
_entity_poly.pdbx_seq_one_letter_code
_entity_poly.pdbx_strand_id
1 'polypeptide(L)'
;MECQCVAVLHGHRYNVYDCAFSPGGSHVAAVSSDKTVQVWRTSDGENVAVLRGHTTYVYAVAWAQDGRILASASQDTTVRTWEPFSQPPRCTRIFAMAMGTVASCAFSPDGMWLVA
;
A
#
# COMPACT_ATOMS: atom_id res chain seq x y z
N MET A 1 -17.48 -27.82 6.40
CA MET A 1 -16.78 -26.62 6.91
C MET A 1 -17.18 -25.51 5.96
N GLU A 2 -17.99 -24.56 6.42
CA GLU A 2 -18.46 -23.45 5.58
C GLU A 2 -17.51 -22.27 5.78
N CYS A 3 -17.11 -21.64 4.68
CA CYS A 3 -16.32 -20.40 4.74
C CYS A 3 -17.29 -19.22 4.92
N GLN A 4 -17.18 -18.52 6.04
CA GLN A 4 -17.97 -17.31 6.29
C GLN A 4 -17.13 -16.06 6.00
N CYS A 5 -17.70 -15.11 5.25
CA CYS A 5 -17.13 -13.78 5.10
C CYS A 5 -17.25 -13.03 6.44
N VAL A 6 -16.12 -12.55 6.97
CA VAL A 6 -16.06 -11.86 8.28
C VAL A 6 -16.07 -10.33 8.17
N ALA A 7 -15.59 -9.77 7.06
CA ALA A 7 -15.54 -8.34 6.81
C ALA A 7 -15.40 -8.03 5.32
N VAL A 8 -15.95 -6.87 4.91
CA VAL A 8 -15.75 -6.29 3.58
C VAL A 8 -15.18 -4.89 3.76
N LEU A 9 -14.00 -4.63 3.20
CA LEU A 9 -13.32 -3.35 3.31
C LEU A 9 -13.66 -2.48 2.10
N HIS A 10 -14.42 -1.42 2.34
CA HIS A 10 -14.83 -0.48 1.30
C HIS A 10 -13.85 0.70 1.18
N GLY A 11 -13.86 1.35 0.01
CA GLY A 11 -13.28 2.68 -0.19
C GLY A 11 -12.62 2.87 -1.56
N HIS A 12 -12.00 1.84 -2.12
CA HIS A 12 -11.49 1.91 -3.48
C HIS A 12 -12.62 2.04 -4.49
N ARG A 13 -12.41 2.90 -5.50
CA ARG A 13 -13.43 3.19 -6.52
C ARG A 13 -13.33 2.30 -7.75
N TYR A 14 -12.16 1.69 -7.96
CA TYR A 14 -11.85 0.87 -9.12
C TYR A 14 -11.09 -0.39 -8.70
N ASN A 15 -10.67 -1.20 -9.67
CA ASN A 15 -9.98 -2.47 -9.47
C ASN A 15 -8.86 -2.36 -8.44
N VAL A 16 -8.89 -3.24 -7.46
CA VAL A 16 -7.82 -3.47 -6.49
C VAL A 16 -6.85 -4.46 -7.13
N TYR A 17 -5.57 -4.13 -7.14
CA TYR A 17 -4.54 -4.95 -7.79
C TYR A 17 -3.75 -5.80 -6.81
N ASP A 18 -3.51 -5.29 -5.59
CA ASP A 18 -2.69 -5.96 -4.59
C ASP A 18 -3.11 -5.54 -3.18
N CYS A 19 -2.81 -6.38 -2.19
CA CYS A 19 -3.02 -6.11 -0.79
C CYS A 19 -1.96 -6.78 0.10
N ALA A 20 -1.63 -6.13 1.22
CA ALA A 20 -0.64 -6.63 2.17
C ALA A 20 -1.05 -6.33 3.61
N PHE A 21 -0.92 -7.33 4.48
CA PHE A 21 -1.03 -7.14 5.93
C PHE A 21 0.23 -6.46 6.47
N SER A 22 0.06 -5.62 7.48
CA SER A 22 1.18 -5.17 8.29
C SER A 22 1.82 -6.36 9.03
N PRO A 23 3.10 -6.31 9.41
CA PRO A 23 3.78 -7.42 10.07
C PRO A 23 3.09 -7.92 11.36
N GLY A 24 2.42 -7.02 12.09
CA GLY A 24 1.63 -7.36 13.28
C GLY A 24 0.16 -7.71 13.01
N GLY A 25 -0.28 -7.69 11.74
CA GLY A 25 -1.66 -8.00 11.35
C GLY A 25 -2.72 -7.00 11.80
N SER A 26 -2.33 -5.89 12.42
CA SER A 26 -3.25 -4.86 12.92
C SER A 26 -3.85 -3.99 11.81
N HIS A 27 -3.23 -4.01 10.63
CA HIS A 27 -3.66 -3.24 9.48
C HIS A 27 -3.52 -4.05 8.20
N VAL A 28 -4.33 -3.70 7.21
CA VAL A 28 -4.20 -4.16 5.82
C VAL A 28 -4.12 -2.94 4.92
N ALA A 29 -3.22 -3.00 3.94
CA ALA A 29 -3.12 -2.01 2.88
C ALA A 29 -3.57 -2.63 1.56
N ALA A 30 -4.17 -1.83 0.69
CA ALA A 30 -4.49 -2.22 -0.67
C ALA A 30 -4.25 -1.08 -1.65
N VAL A 31 -4.04 -1.44 -2.91
CA VAL A 31 -3.74 -0.52 -4.00
C VAL A 31 -4.67 -0.72 -5.18
N SER A 32 -4.94 0.36 -5.92
CA SER A 32 -5.98 0.37 -6.93
C SER A 32 -5.63 1.19 -8.17
N SER A 33 -6.36 0.90 -9.25
CA SER A 33 -6.47 1.77 -10.44
C SER A 33 -7.07 3.15 -10.15
N ASP A 34 -7.64 3.38 -8.95
CA ASP A 34 -8.02 4.71 -8.48
C ASP A 34 -6.86 5.59 -8.03
N LYS A 35 -5.62 5.09 -8.19
CA LYS A 35 -4.35 5.79 -7.95
C LYS A 35 -4.04 6.02 -6.47
N THR A 36 -4.73 5.31 -5.58
CA THR A 36 -4.54 5.44 -4.13
C THR A 36 -3.99 4.16 -3.52
N VAL A 37 -3.29 4.33 -2.39
CA VAL A 37 -3.06 3.28 -1.41
C VAL A 37 -4.02 3.56 -0.26
N GLN A 38 -4.81 2.58 0.16
CA GLN A 38 -5.68 2.71 1.34
C GLN A 38 -5.27 1.75 2.43
N VAL A 39 -5.42 2.17 3.68
CA VAL A 39 -5.08 1.36 4.86
C VAL A 39 -6.29 1.25 5.77
N TRP A 40 -6.60 0.03 6.19
CA TRP A 40 -7.67 -0.27 7.13
C TRP A 40 -7.13 -0.91 8.40
N ARG A 41 -7.76 -0.62 9.53
CA ARG A 41 -7.54 -1.34 10.79
C ARG A 41 -8.30 -2.66 10.74
N THR A 42 -7.64 -3.75 11.10
CA THR A 42 -8.24 -5.10 10.96
C THR A 42 -9.28 -5.41 12.02
N SER A 43 -9.28 -4.71 13.16
CA SER A 43 -10.21 -4.99 14.28
C SER A 43 -11.65 -4.57 13.99
N ASP A 44 -11.85 -3.53 13.20
CA ASP A 44 -13.17 -2.92 12.94
C ASP A 44 -13.41 -2.57 11.46
N GLY A 45 -12.40 -2.73 10.60
CA GLY A 45 -12.49 -2.37 9.18
C GLY A 45 -12.47 -0.86 8.93
N GLU A 46 -12.12 -0.03 9.92
CA GLU A 46 -12.05 1.42 9.74
C GLU A 46 -10.96 1.77 8.72
N ASN A 47 -11.28 2.61 7.73
CA ASN A 47 -10.28 3.17 6.83
C ASN A 47 -9.53 4.30 7.53
N VAL A 48 -8.30 4.01 7.98
CA VAL A 48 -7.49 4.91 8.81
C VAL A 48 -6.56 5.80 8.01
N ALA A 49 -6.30 5.48 6.73
CA ALA A 49 -5.52 6.33 5.84
C ALA A 49 -5.87 6.13 4.37
N VAL A 50 -5.78 7.24 3.62
CA VAL A 50 -5.84 7.29 2.16
C VAL A 50 -4.62 8.04 1.66
N LEU A 51 -3.71 7.34 1.01
CA LEU A 51 -2.45 7.88 0.51
C LEU A 51 -2.63 8.27 -0.96
N ARG A 52 -2.48 9.57 -1.22
CA ARG A 52 -2.65 10.17 -2.55
C ARG A 52 -1.31 10.70 -3.03
N GLY A 53 -1.01 10.50 -4.31
CA GLY A 53 0.18 11.10 -4.94
C GLY A 53 0.64 10.40 -6.22
N HIS A 54 0.30 9.12 -6.40
CA HIS A 54 0.48 8.45 -7.68
C HIS A 54 -0.41 9.10 -8.75
N THR A 55 0.11 9.24 -9.97
CA THR A 55 -0.59 9.92 -11.07
C THR A 55 -1.35 8.94 -11.97
N THR A 56 -1.16 7.64 -11.75
CA THR A 56 -1.77 6.52 -12.47
C THR A 56 -1.92 5.29 -11.56
N TYR A 57 -2.24 4.13 -12.13
CA TYR A 57 -2.54 2.89 -11.45
C TYR A 57 -1.40 2.41 -10.56
N VAL A 58 -1.76 1.99 -9.35
CA VAL A 58 -0.84 1.43 -8.36
C VAL A 58 -1.02 -0.08 -8.36
N TYR A 59 0.05 -0.82 -8.61
CA TYR A 59 0.00 -2.26 -8.85
C TYR A 59 0.44 -3.11 -7.69
N ALA A 60 1.35 -2.62 -6.86
CA ALA A 60 1.88 -3.40 -5.74
C ALA A 60 2.02 -2.57 -4.48
N VAL A 61 1.94 -3.25 -3.34
CA VAL A 61 2.09 -2.67 -2.02
C VAL A 61 2.86 -3.61 -1.09
N ALA A 62 3.80 -3.06 -0.33
CA ALA A 62 4.56 -3.82 0.64
C ALA A 62 4.73 -3.05 1.95
N TRP A 63 4.60 -3.74 3.07
CA TRP A 63 4.93 -3.18 4.38
C TRP A 63 6.40 -3.41 4.70
N ALA A 64 7.04 -2.41 5.29
CA ALA A 64 8.30 -2.60 6.00
C ALA A 64 8.05 -3.43 7.27
N GLN A 65 9.09 -4.15 7.72
CA GLN A 65 8.98 -5.07 8.86
C GLN A 65 8.66 -4.37 10.20
N ASP A 66 8.94 -3.08 10.31
CA ASP A 66 8.57 -2.27 11.47
C ASP A 66 7.08 -1.84 11.49
N GLY A 67 6.35 -2.08 10.40
CA GLY A 67 4.95 -1.69 10.23
C GLY A 67 4.70 -0.18 10.16
N ARG A 68 5.74 0.64 10.06
CA ARG A 68 5.62 2.11 10.02
C ARG A 68 5.65 2.66 8.61
N ILE A 69 6.34 1.97 7.71
CA ILE A 69 6.50 2.39 6.32
C ILE A 69 5.76 1.43 5.39
N LEU A 70 5.07 2.02 4.41
CA LEU A 70 4.51 1.33 3.25
C LEU A 70 5.29 1.73 2.01
N ALA A 71 5.52 0.78 1.11
CA ALA A 71 5.96 1.05 -0.26
C ALA A 71 4.82 0.77 -1.23
N SER A 72 4.74 1.54 -2.30
CA SER A 72 3.82 1.28 -3.41
C SER A 72 4.50 1.51 -4.76
N ALA A 73 4.19 0.64 -5.72
CA ALA A 73 4.71 0.68 -7.08
C ALA A 73 3.59 0.98 -8.09
N SER A 74 3.90 1.77 -9.12
CA SER A 74 2.90 2.34 -10.02
C SER A 74 3.31 2.36 -11.48
N GLN A 75 2.33 2.44 -12.37
CA GLN A 75 2.53 2.72 -13.79
C GLN A 75 3.16 4.09 -14.05
N ASP A 76 3.21 4.99 -13.06
CA ASP A 76 3.78 6.35 -13.20
C ASP A 76 5.31 6.34 -13.12
N THR A 77 5.89 5.15 -13.26
CA THR A 77 7.33 4.89 -13.19
C THR A 77 7.93 5.20 -11.83
N THR A 78 7.11 5.36 -10.78
CA THR A 78 7.57 5.63 -9.42
C THR A 78 7.29 4.52 -8.43
N VAL A 79 8.23 4.35 -7.51
CA VAL A 79 8.00 3.71 -6.21
C VAL A 79 7.93 4.79 -5.16
N ARG A 80 6.93 4.74 -4.29
CA ARG A 80 6.75 5.71 -3.21
C ARG A 80 6.77 5.02 -1.88
N THR A 81 7.40 5.66 -0.89
CA THR A 81 7.31 5.24 0.50
C THR A 81 6.45 6.19 1.29
N TRP A 82 5.71 5.67 2.26
CA TRP A 82 4.69 6.40 3.00
C TRP A 82 4.79 6.14 4.49
N GLU A 83 4.49 7.18 5.27
CA GLU A 83 4.12 7.05 6.68
C GLU A 83 2.58 7.20 6.75
N PRO A 84 1.82 6.10 6.81
CA PRO A 84 0.36 6.17 6.74
C PRO A 84 -0.28 6.73 8.02
N PHE A 85 0.44 6.69 9.15
CA PHE A 85 -0.07 7.09 10.46
C PHE A 85 0.46 8.46 10.93
N SER A 86 1.22 9.17 10.10
CA SER A 86 1.50 10.57 10.36
C SER A 86 0.21 11.39 10.23
N GLN A 87 0.16 12.56 10.88
CA GLN A 87 -1.00 13.45 10.79
C GLN A 87 -0.57 14.77 10.13
N PRO A 88 -0.85 14.98 8.82
CA PRO A 88 -1.54 14.09 7.88
C PRO A 88 -0.64 12.93 7.37
N PRO A 89 -1.22 11.87 6.76
CA PRO A 89 -0.44 10.83 6.09
C PRO A 89 0.45 11.44 5.01
N ARG A 90 1.72 11.00 4.91
CA ARG A 90 2.69 11.65 4.01
C ARG A 90 3.53 10.67 3.21
N CYS A 91 3.86 11.10 1.99
CA CYS A 91 4.89 10.48 1.17
C CYS A 91 6.26 10.89 1.74
N THR A 92 7.10 9.92 2.08
CA THR A 92 8.44 10.19 2.62
C THR A 92 9.51 10.22 1.54
N ARG A 93 9.42 9.36 0.53
CA ARG A 93 10.34 9.33 -0.62
C ARG A 93 9.62 8.94 -1.90
N ILE A 94 10.19 9.37 -3.02
CA ILE A 94 9.78 9.02 -4.37
C ILE A 94 11.03 8.56 -5.10
N PHE A 95 11.00 7.33 -5.62
CA PHE A 95 12.04 6.77 -6.47
C PHE A 95 11.49 6.74 -7.90
N ALA A 96 12.00 7.60 -8.78
CA ALA A 96 11.59 7.65 -10.17
C ALA A 96 12.51 6.78 -11.03
N MET A 97 11.91 5.89 -11.82
CA MET A 97 12.59 5.05 -12.78
C MET A 97 12.49 5.68 -14.17
N ALA A 98 13.55 5.51 -14.98
CA ALA A 98 13.71 6.23 -16.24
C ALA A 98 12.66 5.88 -17.31
N MET A 99 12.11 4.66 -17.29
CA MET A 99 11.01 4.23 -18.16
C MET A 99 10.36 2.95 -17.62
N GLY A 100 9.08 2.75 -17.97
CA GLY A 100 8.36 1.49 -17.73
C GLY A 100 7.42 1.49 -16.53
N THR A 101 6.62 0.44 -16.42
CA THR A 101 5.71 0.21 -15.29
C THR A 101 6.46 -0.48 -14.16
N VAL A 102 6.30 0.02 -12.93
CA VAL A 102 6.76 -0.72 -11.76
C VAL A 102 5.62 -1.60 -11.28
N ALA A 103 5.74 -2.90 -11.56
CA ALA A 103 4.65 -3.86 -11.36
C ALA A 103 4.68 -4.53 -9.99
N SER A 104 5.82 -4.50 -9.30
CA SER A 104 6.02 -5.15 -8.00
C SER A 104 6.91 -4.31 -7.10
N CYS A 105 6.80 -4.48 -5.79
CA CYS A 105 7.78 -3.97 -4.85
C CYS A 105 7.85 -4.86 -3.61
N ALA A 106 9.03 -5.01 -3.01
CA ALA A 106 9.21 -5.74 -1.77
C ALA A 106 10.29 -5.13 -0.89
N PHE A 107 10.06 -5.12 0.42
CA PHE A 107 11.10 -4.81 1.39
C PHE A 107 11.97 -6.02 1.67
N SER A 108 13.27 -5.79 1.89
CA SER A 108 14.14 -6.81 2.47
C SER A 108 13.70 -7.17 3.90
N PRO A 109 14.05 -8.36 4.42
CA PRO A 109 13.64 -8.77 5.77
C PRO A 109 14.11 -7.83 6.90
N ASP A 110 15.23 -7.13 6.69
CA ASP A 110 15.77 -6.12 7.60
C ASP A 110 15.11 -4.73 7.42
N GLY A 111 14.21 -4.56 6.45
CA GLY A 111 13.52 -3.31 6.13
C GLY A 111 14.41 -2.21 5.54
N MET A 112 15.68 -2.49 5.30
CA MET A 112 16.67 -1.49 4.87
C MET A 112 16.60 -1.20 3.36
N TRP A 113 16.20 -2.21 2.58
CA TRP A 113 16.19 -2.16 1.13
C TRP A 113 14.78 -2.34 0.59
N LEU A 114 14.52 -1.67 -0.53
CA LEU A 114 13.31 -1.79 -1.32
C LEU A 114 13.74 -2.20 -2.73
N VAL A 115 13.21 -3.32 -3.22
CA VAL A 115 13.34 -3.75 -4.61
C VAL A 115 12.01 -3.55 -5.32
N ALA A 116 12.05 -3.17 -6.60
CA ALA A 116 10.87 -2.89 -7.41
C ALA A 116 11.15 -3.03 -8.91
#